data_AF-A0A1F9QJM4-F1
#
_entry.id   AF-A0A1F9QJM4-F1
#
_cell.length_a   1.000
_cell.length_b   1.000
_cell.length_c   1.000
_cell.angle_alpha   90.00
_cell.angle_beta   90.00
_cell.angle_gamma   90.00
#
_symmetry.space_group_name_H-M   'P 1'
#
loop_
_entity.id
_entity.type
_entity.pdbx_description
1 polymer ?
#
loop_
_entity_poly.entity_id
_entity_poly.type
_entity_poly.pdbx_seq_one_letter_code
_entity_poly.pdbx_strand_id
1 'polypeptide(L)'
;MTEILYLLAALFFLLLNAFFVLSEFAVVKVRFTRLEELAAKGVKRAKIAKDAVADLEAYLSTAQLGITIASIGLGWVGEPALAHIITAAFAFFGAALTPAATHTAAIAVAFAIITAFHVVLGELVPKNMAIRMPEKSALWIAAPFKFFHTVFFVPMWLLNESANLVLRALHIKANQEDTVHSDEELRMILGQSQEHGKISLGRLMMFEHLFDFGKTRVKEVMTPRSAISFINTALPWEDNLKVIREKQYSRYPLTRADGVIDGYAHFKDMAACFIARKAAAQPELAAIKRPLLEISEEISIERALRDFQEKRIQLALVKSVKGEVTGLLTMEDIVEELTGEIRDEFEQPPKLLLSRLLVRHACELELKEPDRFNAIKELLSKLHTASPTFDMDEAVKAITKRETNFSTALGHQTAFPHARLASLSRPLLAIGKSKEGIYFPSPDSQPVRIMFLILTPFNEPTLQLNILAQLSGLISNLTLRKRLFSAKTPENLLDIINTFENKVMK
;
A
#
# COMPACT_ATOMS: atom_id res chain seq x y z
N MET A 1 -57.54 24.70 -24.78
CA MET A 1 -56.44 24.16 -25.61
C MET A 1 -55.08 24.51 -25.04
N THR A 2 -54.89 25.74 -24.54
CA THR A 2 -53.69 26.20 -23.82
C THR A 2 -53.38 25.37 -22.57
N GLU A 3 -54.34 25.11 -21.69
CA GLU A 3 -54.12 24.33 -20.45
C GLU A 3 -53.55 22.93 -20.67
N ILE A 4 -54.06 22.24 -21.70
CA ILE A 4 -53.59 20.89 -22.07
C ILE A 4 -52.13 20.96 -22.54
N LEU A 5 -51.76 22.02 -23.27
CA LEU A 5 -50.39 22.22 -23.72
C LEU A 5 -49.45 22.46 -22.52
N TYR A 6 -49.86 23.26 -21.54
CA TYR A 6 -49.06 23.47 -20.32
C TYR A 6 -48.92 22.19 -19.51
N LEU A 7 -49.98 21.39 -19.34
CA LEU A 7 -49.90 20.09 -18.67
C LEU A 7 -48.98 19.11 -19.40
N LEU A 8 -49.04 19.06 -20.74
CA LEU A 8 -48.15 18.22 -21.55
C LEU A 8 -46.69 18.67 -21.42
N ALA A 9 -46.46 19.99 -21.40
CA ALA A 9 -45.12 20.54 -21.19
C ALA A 9 -44.61 20.26 -19.77
N ALA A 10 -45.46 20.35 -18.74
CA ALA A 10 -45.12 19.96 -17.37
C ALA A 10 -44.79 18.46 -17.30
N LEU A 11 -45.59 17.59 -17.91
CA LEU A 11 -45.30 16.16 -17.97
C LEU A 11 -43.97 15.89 -18.71
N PHE A 12 -43.71 16.60 -19.81
CA PHE A 12 -42.43 16.51 -20.53
C PHE A 12 -41.26 16.88 -19.63
N PHE A 13 -41.31 18.01 -18.91
CA PHE A 13 -40.24 18.42 -18.00
C PHE A 13 -40.07 17.45 -16.82
N LEU A 14 -41.16 16.88 -16.30
CA LEU A 14 -41.10 15.86 -15.26
C LEU A 14 -40.36 14.60 -15.75
N LEU A 15 -40.69 14.11 -16.95
CA LEU A 15 -40.03 12.95 -17.55
C LEU A 15 -38.58 13.24 -17.94
N LEU A 16 -38.31 14.46 -18.40
CA LEU A 16 -36.96 14.91 -18.72
C LEU A 16 -36.08 14.95 -17.46
N ASN A 17 -36.61 15.45 -16.34
CA ASN A 17 -35.93 15.41 -15.04
C ASN A 17 -35.65 13.96 -14.62
N ALA A 18 -36.67 13.10 -14.69
CA ALA A 18 -36.53 11.67 -14.38
C ALA A 18 -35.45 10.98 -15.22
N PHE A 19 -35.35 11.33 -16.51
CA PHE A 19 -34.31 10.82 -17.39
C PHE A 19 -32.90 11.24 -16.96
N PHE A 20 -32.69 12.51 -16.59
CA PHE A 20 -31.37 12.97 -16.15
C PHE A 20 -30.97 12.40 -14.79
N VAL A 21 -31.91 12.30 -13.84
CA VAL A 21 -31.66 11.62 -12.55
C VAL A 21 -31.33 10.15 -12.76
N LEU A 22 -32.09 9.43 -13.61
CA LEU A 22 -31.77 8.05 -13.96
C LEU A 22 -30.34 7.96 -14.53
N SER A 23 -29.94 8.96 -15.32
CA SER A 23 -28.66 8.97 -16.00
C SER A 23 -27.48 9.17 -15.06
N GLU A 24 -27.56 10.18 -14.20
CA GLU A 24 -26.56 10.47 -13.17
C GLU A 24 -26.26 9.24 -12.32
N PHE A 25 -27.29 8.64 -11.72
CA PHE A 25 -27.12 7.51 -10.82
C PHE A 25 -26.71 6.22 -11.54
N ALA A 26 -27.13 6.02 -12.80
CA ALA A 26 -26.76 4.82 -13.55
C ALA A 26 -25.27 4.81 -13.90
N VAL A 27 -24.71 5.95 -14.34
CA VAL A 27 -23.28 6.06 -14.70
C VAL A 27 -22.40 5.92 -13.46
N VAL A 28 -22.80 6.50 -12.32
CA VAL A 28 -22.09 6.35 -11.04
C VAL A 28 -22.10 4.91 -10.54
N LYS A 29 -23.21 4.17 -10.72
CA LYS A 29 -23.38 2.84 -10.12
C LYS A 29 -22.90 1.69 -11.02
N VAL A 30 -22.88 1.87 -12.34
CA VAL A 30 -22.47 0.82 -13.28
C VAL A 30 -20.95 0.64 -13.26
N ARG A 31 -20.49 -0.62 -13.38
CA ARG A 31 -19.05 -0.93 -13.38
C ARG A 31 -18.49 -0.85 -14.80
N PHE A 32 -17.36 -0.18 -14.97
CA PHE A 32 -16.67 -0.05 -16.26
C PHE A 32 -16.37 -1.43 -16.91
N THR A 33 -15.82 -2.37 -16.13
CA THR A 33 -15.47 -3.73 -16.59
C THR A 33 -16.67 -4.51 -17.14
N ARG A 34 -17.86 -4.28 -16.59
CA ARG A 34 -19.10 -4.93 -17.05
C ARG A 34 -19.57 -4.37 -18.39
N LEU A 35 -19.45 -3.06 -18.59
CA LEU A 35 -19.77 -2.44 -19.88
C LEU A 35 -18.77 -2.87 -20.97
N GLU A 36 -17.50 -3.03 -20.60
CA GLU A 36 -16.47 -3.58 -21.48
C GLU A 36 -16.76 -5.01 -21.91
N GLU A 37 -17.18 -5.89 -20.98
CA GLU A 37 -17.61 -7.25 -21.29
C GLU A 37 -18.80 -7.27 -22.28
N LEU A 38 -19.79 -6.40 -22.08
CA LEU A 38 -20.97 -6.30 -22.96
C LEU A 38 -20.61 -5.70 -24.34
N ALA A 39 -19.67 -4.77 -24.39
CA ALA A 39 -19.16 -4.21 -25.64
C ALA A 39 -18.39 -5.27 -26.44
N ALA A 40 -17.58 -6.10 -25.77
CA ALA A 40 -16.90 -7.24 -26.39
C ALA A 40 -17.88 -8.28 -26.96
N LYS A 41 -19.04 -8.45 -26.31
CA LYS A 41 -20.16 -9.27 -26.82
C LYS A 41 -20.97 -8.61 -27.95
N GLY A 42 -20.54 -7.47 -28.46
CA GLY A 42 -21.15 -6.80 -29.62
C GLY A 42 -22.33 -5.86 -29.31
N VAL A 43 -22.60 -5.57 -28.03
CA VAL A 43 -23.69 -4.65 -27.66
C VAL A 43 -23.29 -3.21 -27.95
N LYS A 44 -23.80 -2.63 -29.05
CA LYS A 44 -23.45 -1.26 -29.50
C LYS A 44 -23.68 -0.18 -28.43
N ARG A 45 -24.77 -0.28 -27.65
CA ARG A 45 -25.10 0.65 -26.56
C ARG A 45 -24.09 0.58 -25.41
N ALA A 46 -23.45 -0.58 -25.20
CA ALA A 46 -22.45 -0.75 -24.15
C ALA A 46 -21.16 0.03 -24.47
N LYS A 47 -20.80 0.16 -25.75
CA LYS A 47 -19.68 1.01 -26.17
C LYS A 47 -19.93 2.48 -25.81
N ILE A 48 -21.12 3.00 -26.11
CA ILE A 48 -21.49 4.39 -25.79
C ILE A 48 -21.56 4.60 -24.28
N ALA A 49 -22.15 3.65 -23.53
CA ALA A 49 -22.18 3.71 -22.07
C ALA A 49 -20.78 3.64 -21.45
N LYS A 50 -19.86 2.89 -22.05
CA LYS A 50 -18.46 2.80 -21.61
C LYS A 50 -17.76 4.15 -21.76
N ASP A 51 -17.93 4.80 -22.91
CA ASP A 51 -17.38 6.15 -23.15
C ASP A 51 -17.94 7.15 -22.12
N ALA A 52 -19.22 6.99 -21.71
CA ALA A 52 -19.86 7.81 -20.69
C ALA A 52 -19.27 7.65 -19.29
N VAL A 53 -18.90 6.44 -18.90
CA VAL A 53 -18.25 6.17 -17.61
C VAL A 53 -16.79 6.61 -17.61
N ALA A 54 -16.12 6.58 -18.76
CA ALA A 54 -14.73 7.00 -18.89
C ALA A 54 -14.53 8.50 -18.61
N ASP A 55 -15.50 9.33 -19.02
CA ASP A 55 -15.52 10.78 -18.74
C ASP A 55 -16.65 11.12 -17.75
N LEU A 56 -16.58 10.50 -16.56
CA LEU A 56 -17.64 10.59 -15.55
C LEU A 56 -17.93 12.05 -15.17
N GLU A 57 -16.92 12.90 -15.06
CA GLU A 57 -17.07 14.30 -14.64
C GLU A 57 -17.92 15.09 -15.63
N ALA A 58 -17.56 15.08 -16.93
CA ALA A 58 -18.33 15.80 -17.95
C ALA A 58 -19.78 15.28 -18.08
N TYR A 59 -19.97 13.97 -17.93
CA TYR A 59 -21.29 13.35 -17.93
C TYR A 59 -22.12 13.77 -16.72
N LEU A 60 -21.54 13.79 -15.52
CA LEU A 60 -22.22 14.24 -14.31
C LEU A 60 -22.64 15.70 -14.43
N SER A 61 -21.76 16.58 -14.89
CA SER A 61 -22.09 18.00 -15.04
C SER A 61 -23.22 18.22 -16.06
N THR A 62 -23.22 17.47 -17.17
CA THR A 62 -24.30 17.49 -18.16
C THR A 62 -25.64 17.06 -17.56
N ALA A 63 -25.63 15.96 -16.77
CA ALA A 63 -26.84 15.46 -16.13
C ALA A 63 -27.39 16.47 -15.13
N GLN A 64 -26.53 17.07 -14.31
CA GLN A 64 -26.89 18.09 -13.32
C GLN A 64 -27.52 19.32 -13.97
N LEU A 65 -26.93 19.84 -15.06
CA LEU A 65 -27.51 20.94 -15.81
C LEU A 65 -28.91 20.57 -16.36
N GLY A 66 -29.05 19.35 -16.89
CA GLY A 66 -30.32 18.82 -17.35
C GLY A 66 -31.38 18.74 -16.25
N ILE A 67 -31.03 18.27 -15.05
CA ILE A 67 -31.89 18.24 -13.86
C ILE A 67 -32.34 19.66 -13.50
N THR A 68 -31.42 20.62 -13.46
CA THR A 68 -31.73 22.01 -13.12
C THR A 68 -32.70 22.63 -14.13
N ILE A 69 -32.42 22.52 -15.44
CA ILE A 69 -33.29 23.07 -16.48
C ILE A 69 -34.67 22.41 -16.45
N ALA A 70 -34.72 21.08 -16.29
CA ALA A 70 -35.98 20.36 -16.24
C ALA A 70 -36.81 20.71 -14.99
N SER A 71 -36.17 20.84 -13.83
CA SER A 71 -36.83 21.19 -12.57
C SER A 71 -37.38 22.63 -12.59
N ILE A 72 -36.60 23.60 -13.09
CA ILE A 72 -37.06 25.00 -13.23
C ILE A 72 -38.19 25.08 -14.26
N GLY A 73 -38.04 24.41 -15.41
CA GLY A 73 -39.06 24.36 -16.45
C GLY A 73 -40.38 23.74 -15.95
N LEU A 74 -40.30 22.67 -15.17
CA LEU A 74 -41.46 22.04 -14.55
C LEU A 74 -42.17 23.00 -13.59
N GLY A 75 -41.44 23.70 -12.73
CA GLY A 75 -42.03 24.68 -11.82
C GLY A 75 -42.72 25.82 -12.57
N TRP A 76 -42.03 26.41 -13.56
CA TRP A 76 -42.54 27.54 -14.35
C TRP A 76 -43.83 27.19 -15.09
N VAL A 77 -43.86 26.04 -15.76
CA VAL A 77 -44.98 25.65 -16.64
C VAL A 77 -46.06 24.90 -15.86
N GLY A 78 -45.67 24.09 -14.88
CA GLY A 78 -46.57 23.23 -14.13
C GLY A 78 -47.45 23.99 -13.15
N GLU A 79 -46.89 24.96 -12.41
CA GLU A 79 -47.63 25.66 -11.36
C GLU A 79 -48.85 26.41 -11.91
N PRO A 80 -48.72 27.25 -12.97
CA PRO A 80 -49.86 27.97 -13.52
C PRO A 80 -50.93 27.00 -14.07
N ALA A 81 -50.51 25.95 -14.77
CA ALA A 81 -51.41 24.96 -15.36
C ALA A 81 -52.29 24.28 -14.31
N LEU A 82 -51.66 23.85 -13.22
CA LEU A 82 -52.34 23.13 -12.16
C LEU A 82 -53.16 24.08 -11.27
N ALA A 83 -52.67 25.30 -11.02
CA ALA A 83 -53.39 26.31 -10.26
C ALA A 83 -54.71 26.73 -10.95
N HIS A 84 -54.73 26.87 -12.27
CA HIS A 84 -55.96 27.16 -13.02
C HIS A 84 -57.00 26.03 -12.89
N ILE A 85 -56.55 24.78 -12.98
CA ILE A 85 -57.42 23.60 -12.82
C ILE A 85 -57.97 23.50 -11.39
N ILE A 86 -57.13 23.71 -10.39
CA ILE A 86 -57.53 23.70 -8.98
C ILE A 86 -58.51 24.85 -8.67
N THR A 87 -58.27 26.04 -9.23
CA THR A 87 -59.19 27.19 -9.09
C THR A 87 -60.57 26.87 -9.67
N ALA A 88 -60.62 26.24 -10.86
CA ALA A 88 -61.87 25.79 -11.46
C ALA A 88 -62.59 24.72 -10.62
N ALA A 89 -61.83 23.81 -10.00
CA ALA A 89 -62.37 22.81 -9.09
C ALA A 89 -62.97 23.46 -7.82
N PHE A 90 -62.27 24.42 -7.20
CA PHE A 90 -62.82 25.14 -6.03
C PHE A 90 -64.10 25.91 -6.34
N ALA A 91 -64.19 26.51 -7.54
CA ALA A 91 -65.40 27.17 -8.01
C ALA A 91 -66.57 26.18 -8.21
N PHE A 92 -66.29 24.98 -8.72
CA PHE A 92 -67.30 23.93 -8.93
C PHE A 92 -67.86 23.38 -7.60
N PHE A 93 -67.01 23.22 -6.57
CA PHE A 93 -67.43 22.73 -5.26
C PHE A 93 -68.05 23.82 -4.36
N GLY A 94 -68.27 25.03 -4.87
CA GLY A 94 -69.01 26.09 -4.16
C GLY A 94 -68.28 26.67 -2.95
N ALA A 95 -66.95 26.66 -2.93
CA ALA A 95 -66.17 27.23 -1.83
C ALA A 95 -66.38 28.76 -1.77
N ALA A 96 -67.08 29.24 -0.73
CA ALA A 96 -67.35 30.66 -0.49
C ALA A 96 -66.12 31.42 0.04
N LEU A 97 -65.02 31.37 -0.70
CA LEU A 97 -63.77 32.06 -0.39
C LEU A 97 -63.68 33.37 -1.18
N THR A 98 -62.94 34.35 -0.63
CA THR A 98 -62.61 35.56 -1.39
C THR A 98 -61.75 35.19 -2.60
N PRO A 99 -61.83 35.93 -3.73
CA PRO A 99 -61.03 35.63 -4.92
C PRO A 99 -59.52 35.51 -4.65
N ALA A 100 -59.00 36.34 -3.73
CA ALA A 100 -57.61 36.30 -3.29
C ALA A 100 -57.25 35.05 -2.47
N ALA A 101 -58.16 34.59 -1.60
CA ALA A 101 -57.96 33.37 -0.81
C ALA A 101 -58.00 32.12 -1.68
N THR A 102 -58.93 32.06 -2.65
CA THR A 102 -59.02 30.94 -3.60
C THR A 102 -57.77 30.83 -4.47
N HIS A 103 -57.28 31.95 -4.99
CA HIS A 103 -56.08 31.97 -5.84
C HIS A 103 -54.82 31.54 -5.07
N THR A 104 -54.62 32.08 -3.86
CA THR A 104 -53.48 31.69 -3.01
C THR A 104 -53.53 30.21 -2.61
N ALA A 105 -54.72 29.70 -2.26
CA ALA A 105 -54.90 28.29 -1.94
C ALA A 105 -54.64 27.38 -3.16
N ALA A 106 -55.09 27.79 -4.34
CA ALA A 106 -54.86 27.04 -5.58
C ALA A 106 -53.37 26.95 -5.92
N ILE A 107 -52.62 28.06 -5.79
CA ILE A 107 -51.16 28.06 -5.96
C ILE A 107 -50.48 27.14 -4.94
N ALA A 108 -50.83 27.25 -3.66
CA ALA A 108 -50.21 26.44 -2.62
C ALA A 108 -50.44 24.93 -2.85
N VAL A 109 -51.66 24.54 -3.23
CA VAL A 109 -52.00 23.15 -3.56
C VAL A 109 -51.31 22.71 -4.85
N ALA A 110 -51.27 23.56 -5.89
CA ALA A 110 -50.56 23.27 -7.14
C ALA A 110 -49.07 23.01 -6.88
N PHE A 111 -48.42 23.90 -6.14
CA PHE A 111 -47.02 23.79 -5.75
C PHE A 111 -46.75 22.50 -4.96
N ALA A 112 -47.61 22.17 -3.98
CA ALA A 112 -47.47 20.95 -3.19
C ALA A 112 -47.60 19.69 -4.06
N ILE A 113 -48.57 19.65 -4.97
CA ILE A 113 -48.78 18.52 -5.88
C ILE A 113 -47.59 18.37 -6.84
N ILE A 114 -47.14 19.46 -7.48
CA ILE A 114 -46.01 19.43 -8.41
C ILE A 114 -44.75 19.00 -7.69
N THR A 115 -44.50 19.54 -6.49
CA THR A 115 -43.35 19.14 -5.67
C THR A 115 -43.41 17.66 -5.33
N ALA A 116 -44.58 17.12 -4.94
CA ALA A 116 -44.73 15.70 -4.66
C ALA A 116 -44.46 14.83 -5.90
N PHE A 117 -45.00 15.20 -7.07
CA PHE A 117 -44.74 14.48 -8.31
C PHE A 117 -43.28 14.58 -8.76
N HIS A 118 -42.66 15.75 -8.64
CA HIS A 118 -41.25 15.96 -8.96
C HIS A 118 -40.34 15.12 -8.05
N VAL A 119 -40.53 15.18 -6.74
CA VAL A 119 -39.71 14.39 -5.80
C VAL A 119 -39.91 12.89 -6.02
N VAL A 120 -41.16 12.43 -6.16
CA VAL A 120 -41.44 10.99 -6.27
C VAL A 120 -41.08 10.45 -7.65
N LEU A 121 -41.66 11.00 -8.72
CA LEU A 121 -41.49 10.49 -10.09
C LEU A 121 -40.27 11.06 -10.79
N GLY A 122 -39.91 12.31 -10.50
CA GLY A 122 -38.77 12.99 -11.10
C GLY A 122 -37.44 12.58 -10.46
N GLU A 123 -37.41 12.23 -9.17
CA GLU A 123 -36.15 11.94 -8.45
C GLU A 123 -36.09 10.54 -7.83
N LEU A 124 -36.97 10.21 -6.89
CA LEU A 124 -36.86 9.00 -6.07
C LEU A 124 -37.02 7.71 -6.89
N VAL A 125 -38.02 7.64 -7.77
CA VAL A 125 -38.26 6.46 -8.61
C VAL A 125 -37.08 6.21 -9.57
N PRO A 126 -36.64 7.19 -10.38
CA PRO A 126 -35.49 7.03 -11.27
C PRO A 126 -34.20 6.66 -10.54
N LYS A 127 -33.92 7.33 -9.41
CA LYS A 127 -32.75 7.03 -8.56
C LYS A 127 -32.76 5.58 -8.08
N ASN A 128 -33.89 5.12 -7.55
CA ASN A 128 -34.03 3.74 -7.08
C ASN A 128 -33.91 2.73 -8.23
N MET A 129 -34.41 3.06 -9.42
CA MET A 129 -34.24 2.23 -10.62
C MET A 129 -32.77 2.12 -11.04
N ALA A 130 -32.04 3.24 -11.08
CA ALA A 130 -30.61 3.25 -11.38
C ALA A 130 -29.80 2.42 -10.37
N ILE A 131 -30.13 2.48 -9.08
CA ILE A 131 -29.42 1.73 -8.04
C ILE A 131 -29.67 0.23 -8.14
N ARG A 132 -30.93 -0.18 -8.40
CA ARG A 132 -31.31 -1.60 -8.45
C ARG A 132 -30.94 -2.26 -9.78
N MET A 133 -30.94 -1.52 -10.88
CA MET A 133 -30.74 -2.04 -12.23
C MET A 133 -29.74 -1.19 -13.05
N PRO A 134 -28.52 -0.94 -12.55
CA PRO A 134 -27.58 0.03 -13.12
C PRO A 134 -27.18 -0.30 -14.56
N GLU A 135 -26.95 -1.58 -14.88
CA GLU A 135 -26.56 -2.01 -16.23
C GLU A 135 -27.65 -1.70 -17.26
N LYS A 136 -28.90 -2.06 -16.98
CA LYS A 136 -30.01 -1.85 -17.92
C LYS A 136 -30.29 -0.35 -18.08
N SER A 137 -30.29 0.39 -16.98
CA SER A 137 -30.47 1.84 -16.99
C SER A 137 -29.38 2.53 -17.82
N ALA A 138 -28.11 2.22 -17.57
CA ALA A 138 -26.97 2.77 -18.31
C ALA A 138 -27.04 2.50 -19.82
N LEU A 139 -27.44 1.29 -20.22
CA LEU A 139 -27.60 0.95 -21.64
C LEU A 139 -28.77 1.70 -22.29
N TRP A 140 -29.88 1.91 -21.59
CA TRP A 140 -31.06 2.58 -22.13
C TRP A 140 -30.82 4.08 -22.33
N ILE A 141 -30.15 4.72 -21.38
CA ILE A 141 -29.87 6.16 -21.43
C ILE A 141 -28.71 6.53 -22.36
N ALA A 142 -27.78 5.60 -22.63
CA ALA A 142 -26.49 5.93 -23.25
C ALA A 142 -26.63 6.71 -24.58
N ALA A 143 -27.54 6.29 -25.45
CA ALA A 143 -27.73 6.95 -26.74
C ALA A 143 -28.49 8.29 -26.63
N PRO A 144 -29.66 8.39 -25.95
CA PRO A 144 -30.33 9.67 -25.72
C PRO A 144 -29.45 10.69 -24.98
N PHE A 145 -28.65 10.23 -24.01
CA PHE A 145 -27.80 11.12 -23.23
C PHE A 145 -26.68 11.74 -24.08
N LYS A 146 -26.09 10.96 -25.01
CA LYS A 146 -25.08 11.50 -25.93
C LYS A 146 -25.59 12.69 -26.74
N PHE A 147 -26.86 12.68 -27.13
CA PHE A 147 -27.49 13.82 -27.79
C PHE A 147 -27.51 15.05 -26.87
N PHE A 148 -28.01 14.91 -25.63
CA PHE A 148 -28.04 16.01 -24.66
C PHE A 148 -26.64 16.53 -24.29
N HIS A 149 -25.67 15.65 -24.10
CA HIS A 149 -24.27 16.02 -23.90
C HIS A 149 -23.72 16.88 -25.05
N THR A 150 -24.09 16.55 -26.29
CA THR A 150 -23.68 17.35 -27.46
C THR A 150 -24.37 18.71 -27.47
N VAL A 151 -25.67 18.76 -27.19
CA VAL A 151 -26.44 20.02 -27.17
C VAL A 151 -26.01 20.94 -26.02
N PHE A 152 -25.72 20.37 -24.85
CA PHE A 152 -25.31 21.10 -23.65
C PHE A 152 -23.82 21.43 -23.61
N PHE A 153 -23.04 20.98 -24.60
CA PHE A 153 -21.61 21.25 -24.68
C PHE A 153 -21.28 22.76 -24.57
N VAL A 154 -21.98 23.60 -25.34
CA VAL A 154 -21.73 25.06 -25.36
C VAL A 154 -22.13 25.74 -24.03
N PRO A 155 -23.36 25.53 -23.49
CA PRO A 155 -23.71 26.02 -22.16
C PRO A 155 -22.75 25.56 -21.07
N MET A 156 -22.35 24.28 -21.08
CA MET A 156 -21.43 23.71 -20.10
C MET A 156 -20.04 24.35 -20.17
N TRP A 157 -19.50 24.54 -21.37
CA TRP A 157 -18.23 25.24 -21.55
C TRP A 157 -18.26 26.64 -20.95
N LEU A 158 -19.34 27.40 -21.21
CA LEU A 158 -19.50 28.75 -20.66
C LEU A 158 -19.58 28.73 -19.13
N LEU A 159 -20.33 27.79 -18.55
CA LEU A 159 -20.45 27.63 -17.10
C LEU A 159 -19.11 27.23 -16.46
N ASN A 160 -18.37 26.29 -17.05
CA ASN A 160 -17.07 25.86 -16.55
C ASN A 160 -16.04 26.99 -16.60
N GLU A 161 -16.00 27.77 -17.68
CA GLU A 161 -15.14 28.96 -17.74
C GLU A 161 -15.52 30.00 -16.69
N SER A 162 -16.82 30.20 -16.43
CA SER A 162 -17.26 31.10 -15.36
C SER A 162 -16.84 30.60 -13.97
N ALA A 163 -16.94 29.29 -13.71
CA ALA A 163 -16.50 28.67 -12.47
C ALA A 163 -14.97 28.80 -12.30
N ASN A 164 -14.21 28.53 -13.37
CA ASN A 164 -12.76 28.70 -13.39
C ASN A 164 -12.34 30.16 -13.14
N LEU A 165 -13.08 31.13 -13.68
CA LEU A 165 -12.84 32.54 -13.42
C LEU A 165 -13.06 32.88 -11.94
N VAL A 166 -14.11 32.34 -11.32
CA VAL A 166 -14.34 32.49 -9.88
C VAL A 166 -13.25 31.82 -9.05
N LEU A 167 -12.84 30.59 -9.40
CA LEU A 167 -11.75 29.87 -8.71
C LEU A 167 -10.42 30.61 -8.82
N ARG A 168 -10.12 31.21 -9.98
CA ARG A 168 -8.96 32.09 -10.17
C ARG A 168 -9.04 33.33 -9.30
N ALA A 169 -10.22 33.96 -9.18
CA ALA A 169 -10.43 35.09 -8.28
C ALA A 169 -10.22 34.71 -6.79
N LEU A 170 -10.55 33.47 -6.43
CA LEU A 170 -10.34 32.91 -5.09
C LEU A 170 -8.93 32.32 -4.88
N HIS A 171 -8.03 32.41 -5.87
CA HIS A 171 -6.66 31.87 -5.82
C HIS A 171 -6.56 30.35 -5.58
N ILE A 172 -7.58 29.58 -6.00
CA ILE A 172 -7.58 28.12 -5.89
C ILE A 172 -6.99 27.53 -7.17
N LYS A 173 -5.88 26.79 -7.06
CA LYS A 173 -5.25 26.10 -8.20
C LYS A 173 -5.97 24.78 -8.48
N ALA A 174 -6.25 24.49 -9.74
CA ALA A 174 -6.75 23.19 -10.17
C ALA A 174 -5.60 22.18 -10.11
N ASN A 175 -5.74 21.13 -9.29
CA ASN A 175 -4.85 19.97 -9.33
C ASN A 175 -5.37 19.03 -10.42
N GLN A 176 -4.71 19.02 -11.57
CA GLN A 176 -4.85 17.97 -12.58
C GLN A 176 -3.56 17.17 -12.58
N GLU A 177 -3.46 16.09 -11.79
CA GLU A 177 -2.51 14.95 -11.94
C GLU A 177 -2.50 14.04 -10.68
N ASP A 178 -3.61 13.40 -10.31
CA ASP A 178 -3.63 12.38 -9.23
C ASP A 178 -4.23 11.04 -9.72
N THR A 179 -3.82 10.57 -10.90
CA THR A 179 -4.16 9.19 -11.35
C THR A 179 -3.01 8.20 -11.16
N VAL A 180 -1.85 8.66 -10.72
CA VAL A 180 -0.72 7.79 -10.34
C VAL A 180 -0.63 7.84 -8.82
N HIS A 181 -1.08 6.76 -8.17
CA HIS A 181 -0.92 6.62 -6.73
C HIS A 181 0.55 6.78 -6.35
N SER A 182 0.84 7.63 -5.38
CA SER A 182 2.17 7.76 -4.81
C SER A 182 2.58 6.45 -4.11
N ASP A 183 3.89 6.23 -3.90
CA ASP A 183 4.38 5.10 -3.11
C ASP A 183 3.70 5.08 -1.72
N GLU A 184 3.45 6.25 -1.13
CA GLU A 184 2.76 6.40 0.15
C GLU A 184 1.30 5.94 0.09
N GLU A 185 0.56 6.25 -0.99
CA GLU A 185 -0.80 5.76 -1.18
C GLU A 185 -0.86 4.24 -1.40
N LEU A 186 0.07 3.70 -2.20
CA LEU A 186 0.17 2.25 -2.41
C LEU A 186 0.48 1.53 -1.09
N ARG A 187 1.38 2.09 -0.27
CA ARG A 187 1.66 1.58 1.07
C ARG A 187 0.42 1.59 1.96
N MET A 188 -0.37 2.68 1.95
CA MET A 188 -1.62 2.74 2.70
C MET A 188 -2.63 1.66 2.27
N ILE A 189 -2.80 1.46 0.96
CA ILE A 189 -3.71 0.45 0.40
C ILE A 189 -3.26 -0.97 0.78
N LEU A 190 -1.95 -1.26 0.69
CA LEU A 190 -1.39 -2.56 1.04
C LEU A 190 -1.49 -2.84 2.55
N GLY A 191 -1.25 -1.84 3.39
CA GLY A 191 -1.44 -1.92 4.84
C GLY A 191 -2.89 -2.25 5.21
N GLN A 192 -3.86 -1.53 4.65
CA GLN A 192 -5.29 -1.82 4.85
C GLN A 192 -5.66 -3.24 4.38
N SER A 193 -5.08 -3.71 3.27
CA SER A 193 -5.32 -5.05 2.76
C SER A 193 -4.78 -6.15 3.68
N GLN A 194 -3.65 -5.90 4.35
CA GLN A 194 -3.10 -6.81 5.36
C GLN A 194 -3.99 -6.89 6.59
N GLU A 195 -4.51 -5.76 7.10
CA GLU A 195 -5.42 -5.75 8.26
C GLU A 195 -6.68 -6.57 8.03
N HIS A 196 -7.24 -6.49 6.83
CA HIS A 196 -8.41 -7.28 6.43
C HIS A 196 -8.07 -8.74 6.09
N GLY A 197 -6.82 -9.17 6.32
CA GLY A 197 -6.33 -10.52 6.11
C GLY A 197 -6.25 -10.94 4.63
N LYS A 198 -6.26 -9.98 3.69
CA LYS A 198 -6.16 -10.25 2.25
C LYS A 198 -4.72 -10.44 1.78
N ILE A 199 -3.77 -9.91 2.53
CA ILE A 199 -2.32 -10.00 2.28
C ILE A 199 -1.64 -10.51 3.57
N SER A 200 -0.67 -11.41 3.43
CA SER A 200 0.15 -11.86 4.56
C SER A 200 1.21 -10.81 4.91
N LEU A 201 1.64 -10.77 6.17
CA LEU A 201 2.68 -9.83 6.61
C LEU A 201 3.99 -10.00 5.80
N GLY A 202 4.40 -11.23 5.51
CA GLY A 202 5.59 -11.47 4.67
C GLY A 202 5.46 -10.87 3.26
N ARG A 203 4.26 -10.92 2.67
CA ARG A 203 4.00 -10.30 1.36
C ARG A 203 3.99 -8.77 1.45
N LEU A 204 3.45 -8.20 2.54
CA LEU A 204 3.54 -6.76 2.79
C LEU A 204 5.00 -6.31 2.89
N MET A 205 5.83 -7.05 3.64
CA MET A 205 7.27 -6.75 3.77
C MET A 205 8.01 -6.82 2.42
N MET A 206 7.68 -7.78 1.56
CA MET A 206 8.24 -7.83 0.20
C MET A 206 7.87 -6.60 -0.64
N PHE A 207 6.65 -6.08 -0.52
CA PHE A 207 6.27 -4.83 -1.19
C PHE A 207 7.01 -3.61 -0.61
N GLU A 208 7.21 -3.55 0.71
CA GLU A 208 8.03 -2.50 1.33
C GLU A 208 9.46 -2.51 0.78
N HIS A 209 10.07 -3.70 0.72
CA HIS A 209 11.39 -3.89 0.15
C HIS A 209 11.47 -3.44 -1.31
N LEU A 210 10.44 -3.73 -2.12
CA LEU A 210 10.35 -3.27 -3.50
C LEU A 210 10.36 -1.74 -3.63
N PHE A 211 9.64 -1.02 -2.75
CA PHE A 211 9.64 0.45 -2.78
C PHE A 211 10.99 1.04 -2.35
N ASP A 212 11.67 0.40 -1.40
CA ASP A 212 12.98 0.85 -0.92
C ASP A 212 14.12 0.47 -1.87
N PHE A 213 13.96 -0.60 -2.66
CA PHE A 213 14.97 -1.15 -3.57
C PHE A 213 15.54 -0.13 -4.56
N GLY A 214 14.70 0.77 -5.08
CA GLY A 214 15.13 1.84 -5.99
C GLY A 214 16.00 2.91 -5.32
N LYS A 215 15.91 3.06 -4.00
CA LYS A 215 16.61 4.07 -3.19
C LYS A 215 17.87 3.53 -2.51
N THR A 216 17.90 2.22 -2.20
CA THR A 216 19.03 1.56 -1.55
C THR A 216 20.27 1.55 -2.44
N ARG A 217 21.42 1.93 -1.87
CA ARG A 217 22.71 1.93 -2.56
C ARG A 217 23.49 0.65 -2.33
N VAL A 218 24.40 0.32 -3.26
CA VAL A 218 25.29 -0.86 -3.16
C VAL A 218 26.05 -0.90 -1.82
N LYS A 219 26.57 0.23 -1.33
CA LYS A 219 27.29 0.28 -0.05
C LYS A 219 26.48 -0.12 1.18
N GLU A 220 25.15 -0.04 1.10
CA GLU A 220 24.25 -0.41 2.19
C GLU A 220 24.00 -1.91 2.25
N VAL A 221 24.34 -2.68 1.21
CA VAL A 221 24.01 -4.11 1.08
C VAL A 221 25.25 -4.99 0.92
N MET A 222 26.31 -4.47 0.32
CA MET A 222 27.53 -5.22 0.03
C MET A 222 28.13 -5.88 1.28
N THR A 223 28.79 -7.02 1.09
CA THR A 223 29.69 -7.59 2.09
C THR A 223 30.92 -6.67 2.26
N PRO A 224 31.14 -6.06 3.44
CA PRO A 224 32.27 -5.15 3.64
C PRO A 224 33.61 -5.86 3.46
N ARG A 225 34.66 -5.15 3.01
CA ARG A 225 36.00 -5.73 2.76
C ARG A 225 36.55 -6.56 3.92
N SER A 226 36.29 -6.14 5.16
CA SER A 226 36.74 -6.83 6.37
C SER A 226 36.08 -8.20 6.60
N ALA A 227 34.90 -8.42 6.02
CA ALA A 227 34.13 -9.66 6.14
C ALA A 227 34.33 -10.60 4.95
N ILE A 228 35.04 -10.19 3.89
CA ILE A 228 35.29 -11.03 2.72
C ILE A 228 36.29 -12.14 3.06
N SER A 229 35.94 -13.38 2.74
CA SER A 229 36.84 -14.52 2.83
C SER A 229 37.62 -14.72 1.52
N PHE A 230 38.94 -14.51 1.57
CA PHE A 230 39.83 -14.60 0.42
C PHE A 230 40.58 -15.93 0.36
N ILE A 231 40.91 -16.37 -0.86
CA ILE A 231 41.96 -17.36 -1.09
C ILE A 231 43.24 -16.61 -1.47
N ASN A 232 44.31 -16.81 -0.71
CA ASN A 232 45.58 -16.16 -0.97
C ASN A 232 46.45 -17.04 -1.86
N THR A 233 46.81 -16.56 -3.05
CA THR A 233 47.62 -17.31 -4.01
C THR A 233 49.07 -17.51 -3.58
N ALA A 234 49.54 -16.74 -2.59
CA ALA A 234 50.88 -16.86 -2.02
C ALA A 234 50.95 -17.77 -0.79
N LEU A 235 49.80 -18.13 -0.19
CA LEU A 235 49.75 -19.03 0.96
C LEU A 235 49.76 -20.51 0.52
N PRO A 236 50.28 -21.41 1.37
CA PRO A 236 50.17 -22.85 1.14
C PRO A 236 48.71 -23.28 0.93
N TRP A 237 48.50 -24.24 0.02
CA TRP A 237 47.18 -24.73 -0.31
C TRP A 237 46.39 -25.26 0.90
N GLU A 238 47.08 -25.83 1.90
CA GLU A 238 46.45 -26.32 3.13
C GLU A 238 45.73 -25.23 3.93
N ASP A 239 46.26 -24.00 3.94
CA ASP A 239 45.62 -22.89 4.65
C ASP A 239 44.39 -22.39 3.91
N ASN A 240 44.46 -22.32 2.57
CA ASN A 240 43.30 -22.02 1.74
C ASN A 240 42.21 -23.11 1.88
N LEU A 241 42.59 -24.39 2.01
CA LEU A 241 41.65 -25.48 2.29
C LEU A 241 40.93 -25.33 3.62
N LYS A 242 41.57 -24.79 4.66
CA LYS A 242 40.90 -24.51 5.95
C LYS A 242 39.79 -23.49 5.76
N VAL A 243 40.08 -22.39 5.04
CA VAL A 243 39.09 -21.35 4.71
C VAL A 243 37.92 -21.94 3.91
N ILE A 244 38.21 -22.76 2.89
CA ILE A 244 37.17 -23.37 2.06
C ILE A 244 36.28 -24.29 2.90
N ARG A 245 36.87 -25.10 3.79
CA ARG A 245 36.15 -26.05 4.63
C ARG A 245 35.28 -25.36 5.67
N GLU A 246 35.77 -24.27 6.25
CA GLU A 246 35.04 -23.50 7.26
C GLU A 246 33.89 -22.71 6.64
N LYS A 247 34.13 -22.05 5.51
CA LYS A 247 33.17 -21.10 4.92
C LYS A 247 32.20 -21.71 3.91
N GLN A 248 32.60 -22.77 3.20
CA GLN A 248 31.76 -23.52 2.26
C GLN A 248 31.08 -22.70 1.14
N TYR A 249 31.64 -21.53 0.77
CA TYR A 249 31.12 -20.72 -0.32
C TYR A 249 31.36 -21.34 -1.71
N SER A 250 30.52 -20.97 -2.67
CA SER A 250 30.67 -21.38 -4.07
C SER A 250 31.81 -20.65 -4.80
N ARG A 251 32.12 -19.41 -4.41
CA ARG A 251 33.06 -18.52 -5.10
C ARG A 251 33.95 -17.82 -4.07
N TYR A 252 35.25 -17.77 -4.36
CA TYR A 252 36.24 -17.15 -3.50
C TYR A 252 37.06 -16.12 -4.28
N PRO A 253 37.06 -14.83 -3.88
CA PRO A 253 37.98 -13.85 -4.44
C PRO A 253 39.44 -14.26 -4.19
N LEU A 254 40.27 -14.13 -5.22
CA LEU A 254 41.70 -14.43 -5.15
C LEU A 254 42.47 -13.17 -4.75
N THR A 255 43.32 -13.27 -3.74
CA THR A 255 44.21 -12.18 -3.33
C THR A 255 45.67 -12.60 -3.49
N ARG A 256 46.50 -11.64 -3.88
CA ARG A 256 47.95 -11.81 -3.98
C ARG A 256 48.63 -11.45 -2.65
N ALA A 257 49.96 -11.63 -2.58
CA ALA A 257 50.76 -11.29 -1.40
C ALA A 257 50.72 -9.80 -1.02
N ASP A 258 50.50 -8.92 -1.99
CA ASP A 258 50.37 -7.47 -1.83
C ASP A 258 48.95 -7.02 -1.42
N GLY A 259 48.00 -7.96 -1.27
CA GLY A 259 46.61 -7.68 -0.91
C GLY A 259 45.73 -7.21 -2.08
N VAL A 260 46.26 -7.23 -3.31
CA VAL A 260 45.51 -6.93 -4.53
C VAL A 260 44.62 -8.12 -4.89
N ILE A 261 43.35 -7.83 -5.17
CA ILE A 261 42.37 -8.82 -5.58
C ILE A 261 42.46 -9.00 -7.10
N ASP A 262 42.73 -10.23 -7.54
CA ASP A 262 42.93 -10.59 -8.94
C ASP A 262 42.00 -11.73 -9.33
N GLY A 263 40.72 -11.38 -9.53
CA GLY A 263 39.70 -12.34 -9.95
C GLY A 263 39.12 -13.18 -8.81
N TYR A 264 38.44 -14.26 -9.18
CA TYR A 264 37.88 -15.24 -8.25
C TYR A 264 38.04 -16.67 -8.78
N ALA A 265 37.96 -17.65 -7.88
CA ALA A 265 37.91 -19.07 -8.21
C ALA A 265 36.55 -19.66 -7.80
N HIS A 266 36.02 -20.56 -8.63
CA HIS A 266 34.78 -21.28 -8.34
C HIS A 266 35.10 -22.64 -7.70
N PHE A 267 34.35 -23.06 -6.68
CA PHE A 267 34.57 -24.34 -6.00
C PHE A 267 34.51 -25.54 -6.96
N LYS A 268 33.53 -25.58 -7.87
CA LYS A 268 33.46 -26.60 -8.93
C LYS A 268 34.72 -26.69 -9.80
N ASP A 269 35.34 -25.58 -10.16
CA ASP A 269 36.57 -25.59 -10.96
C ASP A 269 37.74 -26.15 -10.13
N MET A 270 37.84 -25.78 -8.85
CA MET A 270 38.80 -26.36 -7.92
C MET A 270 38.59 -27.87 -7.73
N ALA A 271 37.34 -28.31 -7.53
CA ALA A 271 36.97 -29.71 -7.35
C ALA A 271 37.27 -30.55 -8.60
N ALA A 272 37.03 -30.01 -9.80
CA ALA A 272 37.35 -30.70 -11.05
C ALA A 272 38.85 -31.00 -11.18
N CYS A 273 39.73 -30.10 -10.72
CA CYS A 273 41.18 -30.35 -10.70
C CYS A 273 41.55 -31.57 -9.83
N PHE A 274 40.90 -31.75 -8.67
CA PHE A 274 41.15 -32.89 -7.79
C PHE A 274 40.66 -34.21 -8.37
N ILE A 275 39.48 -34.20 -9.01
CA ILE A 275 38.90 -35.38 -9.65
C ILE A 275 39.79 -35.84 -10.81
N ALA A 276 40.29 -34.90 -11.63
CA ALA A 276 41.08 -35.22 -12.81
C ALA A 276 42.52 -35.67 -12.50
N ARG A 277 43.17 -35.17 -11.44
CA ARG A 277 44.61 -35.36 -11.19
C ARG A 277 44.99 -36.42 -10.15
N LYS A 278 44.11 -37.36 -9.78
CA LYS A 278 44.35 -38.37 -8.71
C LYS A 278 44.93 -37.71 -7.43
N ALA A 279 44.09 -37.01 -6.68
CA ALA A 279 44.21 -36.66 -5.25
C ALA A 279 45.47 -35.92 -4.72
N ALA A 280 46.59 -35.83 -5.42
CA ALA A 280 47.86 -35.32 -4.87
C ALA A 280 48.30 -33.95 -5.42
N ALA A 281 47.70 -33.46 -6.50
CA ALA A 281 48.11 -32.18 -7.10
C ALA A 281 47.22 -31.03 -6.63
N GLN A 282 47.86 -29.97 -6.11
CA GLN A 282 47.21 -28.70 -5.79
C GLN A 282 46.57 -28.09 -7.05
N PRO A 283 45.39 -27.47 -6.96
CA PRO A 283 44.77 -26.79 -8.10
C PRO A 283 45.62 -25.58 -8.48
N GLU A 284 45.87 -25.43 -9.77
CA GLU A 284 46.59 -24.29 -10.32
C GLU A 284 45.63 -23.09 -10.37
N LEU A 285 45.58 -22.30 -9.29
CA LEU A 285 44.63 -21.19 -9.11
C LEU A 285 44.66 -20.18 -10.28
N ALA A 286 45.82 -19.98 -10.89
CA ALA A 286 45.97 -19.10 -12.06
C ALA A 286 45.21 -19.62 -13.29
N ALA A 287 45.09 -20.94 -13.48
CA ALA A 287 44.43 -21.56 -14.63
C ALA A 287 42.90 -21.57 -14.52
N ILE A 288 42.38 -21.57 -13.29
CA ILE A 288 40.94 -21.54 -13.00
C ILE A 288 40.44 -20.14 -12.58
N LYS A 289 41.32 -19.13 -12.66
CA LYS A 289 40.98 -17.74 -12.34
C LYS A 289 39.94 -17.22 -13.32
N ARG A 290 38.87 -16.65 -12.77
CA ARG A 290 37.83 -15.94 -13.53
C ARG A 290 37.89 -14.44 -13.24
N PRO A 291 37.58 -13.57 -14.23
CA PRO A 291 37.59 -12.12 -14.03
C PRO A 291 36.51 -11.71 -13.03
N LEU A 292 36.81 -10.72 -12.19
CA LEU A 292 35.88 -10.13 -11.24
C LEU A 292 35.54 -8.72 -11.73
N LEU A 293 34.27 -8.48 -12.06
CA LEU A 293 33.84 -7.15 -12.50
C LEU A 293 33.76 -6.18 -11.33
N GLU A 294 33.93 -4.91 -11.62
CA GLU A 294 33.93 -3.83 -10.64
C GLU A 294 32.64 -3.03 -10.73
N ILE A 295 32.09 -2.67 -9.58
CA ILE A 295 30.87 -1.88 -9.44
C ILE A 295 31.09 -0.75 -8.44
N SER A 296 30.48 0.40 -8.66
CA SER A 296 30.60 1.54 -7.75
C SER A 296 29.69 1.35 -6.53
N GLU A 297 30.17 1.74 -5.36
CA GLU A 297 29.39 1.68 -4.11
C GLU A 297 28.21 2.68 -4.05
N GLU A 298 28.17 3.66 -4.96
CA GLU A 298 27.20 4.75 -4.96
C GLU A 298 25.98 4.54 -5.89
N ILE A 299 26.02 3.52 -6.75
CA ILE A 299 24.85 3.21 -7.59
C ILE A 299 23.74 2.54 -6.77
N SER A 300 22.51 2.62 -7.27
CA SER A 300 21.39 1.90 -6.67
C SER A 300 21.52 0.39 -6.87
N ILE A 301 20.97 -0.38 -5.93
CA ILE A 301 20.88 -1.84 -6.03
C ILE A 301 20.08 -2.23 -7.28
N GLU A 302 19.03 -1.48 -7.62
CA GLU A 302 18.24 -1.72 -8.84
C GLU A 302 19.11 -1.64 -10.11
N ARG A 303 20.01 -0.66 -10.18
CA ARG A 303 20.95 -0.56 -11.30
C ARG A 303 21.98 -1.69 -11.27
N ALA A 304 22.46 -2.06 -10.08
CA ALA A 304 23.36 -3.20 -9.91
C ALA A 304 22.73 -4.52 -10.38
N LEU A 305 21.44 -4.75 -10.09
CA LEU A 305 20.66 -5.90 -10.56
C LEU A 305 20.68 -5.99 -12.09
N ARG A 306 20.37 -4.88 -12.78
CA ARG A 306 20.38 -4.83 -14.25
C ARG A 306 21.78 -5.13 -14.79
N ASP A 307 22.81 -4.53 -14.21
CA ASP A 307 24.20 -4.77 -14.58
C ASP A 307 24.58 -6.27 -14.43
N PHE A 308 24.16 -6.91 -13.34
CA PHE A 308 24.40 -8.34 -13.11
C PHE A 308 23.66 -9.22 -14.13
N GLN A 309 22.41 -8.89 -14.46
CA GLN A 309 21.59 -9.61 -15.44
C GLN A 309 22.13 -9.46 -16.87
N GLU A 310 22.45 -8.24 -17.30
CA GLU A 310 22.96 -7.94 -18.64
C GLU A 310 24.34 -8.58 -18.87
N LYS A 311 25.23 -8.43 -17.89
CA LYS A 311 26.61 -8.96 -17.98
C LYS A 311 26.70 -10.44 -17.59
N ARG A 312 25.59 -11.04 -17.14
CA ARG A 312 25.48 -12.45 -16.68
C ARG A 312 26.52 -12.83 -15.63
N ILE A 313 26.77 -11.92 -14.70
CA ILE A 313 27.70 -12.16 -13.58
C ILE A 313 26.94 -12.48 -12.30
N GLN A 314 27.62 -13.15 -11.38
CA GLN A 314 27.06 -13.59 -10.08
C GLN A 314 27.80 -12.94 -8.90
N LEU A 315 28.91 -12.26 -9.16
CA LEU A 315 29.81 -11.70 -8.17
C LEU A 315 30.52 -10.46 -8.76
N ALA A 316 30.56 -9.38 -8.00
CA ALA A 316 31.27 -8.16 -8.35
C ALA A 316 32.04 -7.59 -7.16
N LEU A 317 33.18 -6.97 -7.45
CA LEU A 317 33.97 -6.21 -6.50
C LEU A 317 33.39 -4.80 -6.37
N VAL A 318 33.14 -4.34 -5.16
CA VAL A 318 32.64 -3.00 -4.91
C VAL A 318 33.81 -2.06 -4.66
N LYS A 319 33.80 -0.92 -5.36
CA LYS A 319 34.81 0.13 -5.22
C LYS A 319 34.21 1.48 -4.82
N SER A 320 34.98 2.21 -4.02
CA SER A 320 34.71 3.62 -3.75
C SER A 320 35.01 4.50 -4.96
N VAL A 321 34.61 5.76 -4.87
CA VAL A 321 34.93 6.80 -5.86
C VAL A 321 36.45 6.98 -6.04
N LYS A 322 37.26 6.63 -5.02
CA LYS A 322 38.73 6.70 -5.06
C LYS A 322 39.37 5.46 -5.71
N GLY A 323 38.57 4.47 -6.11
CA GLY A 323 39.04 3.22 -6.72
C GLY A 323 39.51 2.14 -5.72
N GLU A 324 39.38 2.41 -4.42
CA GLU A 324 39.66 1.44 -3.35
C GLU A 324 38.54 0.41 -3.26
N VAL A 325 38.91 -0.84 -2.99
CA VAL A 325 37.93 -1.92 -2.77
C VAL A 325 37.27 -1.73 -1.41
N THR A 326 35.97 -1.55 -1.39
CA THR A 326 35.19 -1.37 -0.17
C THR A 326 34.36 -2.60 0.20
N GLY A 327 34.07 -3.47 -0.76
CA GLY A 327 33.30 -4.69 -0.50
C GLY A 327 33.17 -5.65 -1.68
N LEU A 328 32.25 -6.59 -1.52
CA LEU A 328 31.86 -7.61 -2.49
C LEU A 328 30.33 -7.63 -2.56
N LEU A 329 29.79 -7.74 -3.77
CA LEU A 329 28.34 -7.84 -3.99
C LEU A 329 28.05 -9.11 -4.78
N THR A 330 27.09 -9.90 -4.32
CA THR A 330 26.60 -11.10 -5.00
C THR A 330 25.22 -10.86 -5.62
N MET A 331 24.83 -11.75 -6.55
CA MET A 331 23.46 -11.71 -7.07
C MET A 331 22.44 -12.06 -5.98
N GLU A 332 22.83 -12.92 -5.05
CA GLU A 332 22.02 -13.37 -3.92
C GLU A 332 21.71 -12.17 -3.01
N ASP A 333 22.73 -11.37 -2.63
CA ASP A 333 22.56 -10.18 -1.78
C ASP A 333 21.53 -9.18 -2.38
N ILE A 334 21.57 -9.00 -3.71
CA ILE A 334 20.67 -8.09 -4.43
C ILE A 334 19.23 -8.63 -4.41
N VAL A 335 19.05 -9.93 -4.65
CA VAL A 335 17.71 -10.54 -4.67
C VAL A 335 17.14 -10.62 -3.25
N GLU A 336 17.98 -10.90 -2.26
CA GLU A 336 17.64 -10.94 -0.85
C GLU A 336 17.08 -9.62 -0.34
N GLU A 337 17.59 -8.49 -0.81
CA GLU A 337 16.99 -7.19 -0.49
C GLU A 337 15.59 -7.02 -1.07
N LEU A 338 15.20 -7.76 -2.13
CA LEU A 338 13.82 -7.78 -2.64
C LEU A 338 12.93 -8.79 -1.91
N THR A 339 13.42 -10.02 -1.74
CA THR A 339 12.61 -11.15 -1.31
C THR A 339 12.67 -11.43 0.20
N GLY A 340 13.64 -10.84 0.91
CA GLY A 340 14.19 -11.42 2.14
C GLY A 340 15.11 -12.62 1.83
N GLU A 341 15.80 -13.19 2.82
CA GLU A 341 16.72 -14.29 2.50
C GLU A 341 16.01 -15.49 1.88
N ILE A 342 16.65 -16.01 0.84
CA ILE A 342 16.32 -17.26 0.19
C ILE A 342 17.21 -18.31 0.83
N ARG A 343 16.64 -19.15 1.70
CA ARG A 343 17.38 -20.19 2.40
C ARG A 343 17.99 -21.17 1.41
N ASP A 344 19.26 -21.48 1.62
CA ASP A 344 19.94 -22.56 0.92
C ASP A 344 19.29 -23.91 1.32
N GLU A 345 19.19 -24.85 0.38
CA GLU A 345 18.72 -26.22 0.61
C GLU A 345 19.54 -26.97 1.67
N PHE A 346 20.79 -26.53 1.91
CA PHE A 346 21.69 -27.09 2.93
C PHE A 346 21.62 -26.38 4.29
N GLU A 347 20.93 -25.25 4.40
CA GLU A 347 20.72 -24.55 5.68
C GLU A 347 19.60 -25.21 6.49
N GLN A 348 19.93 -25.71 7.68
CA GLN A 348 18.88 -26.17 8.60
C GLN A 348 18.12 -24.95 9.15
N PRO A 349 16.78 -24.93 9.08
CA PRO A 349 16.01 -23.83 9.63
C PRO A 349 16.32 -23.72 11.13
N PRO A 350 16.79 -22.56 11.63
CA PRO A 350 17.00 -22.40 13.05
C PRO A 350 15.65 -22.61 13.76
N LYS A 351 15.62 -23.46 14.80
CA LYS A 351 14.49 -23.51 15.73
C LYS A 351 14.49 -22.22 16.55
N LEU A 352 13.98 -21.15 15.94
CA LEU A 352 13.91 -19.85 16.55
C LEU A 352 12.74 -19.81 17.52
N LEU A 353 13.06 -19.70 18.81
CA LEU A 353 12.08 -19.52 19.87
C LEU A 353 12.15 -18.08 20.33
N LEU A 354 11.07 -17.31 20.13
CA LEU A 354 10.88 -15.97 20.70
C LEU A 354 11.19 -15.95 22.21
N SER A 355 10.87 -17.03 22.93
CA SER A 355 11.17 -17.19 24.36
C SER A 355 12.67 -17.11 24.69
N ARG A 356 13.54 -17.50 23.75
CA ARG A 356 15.01 -17.37 23.86
C ARG A 356 15.53 -15.98 23.48
N LEU A 357 14.78 -15.26 22.66
CA LEU A 357 15.13 -13.90 22.21
C LEU A 357 14.75 -12.84 23.25
N LEU A 358 13.72 -13.13 24.04
CA LEU A 358 13.15 -12.18 24.99
C LEU A 358 14.14 -11.85 26.11
N VAL A 359 14.62 -10.61 26.12
CA VAL A 359 15.42 -10.06 27.22
C VAL A 359 14.47 -9.65 28.33
N ARG A 360 14.17 -10.59 29.24
CA ARG A 360 13.19 -10.43 30.33
C ARG A 360 13.35 -9.14 31.13
N HIS A 361 14.60 -8.79 31.46
CA HIS A 361 14.90 -7.62 32.30
C HIS A 361 14.82 -6.29 31.54
N ALA A 362 14.70 -6.34 30.21
CA ALA A 362 14.46 -5.17 29.37
C ALA A 362 12.97 -4.90 29.13
N CYS A 363 12.09 -5.84 29.50
CA CYS A 363 10.65 -5.69 29.28
C CYS A 363 10.07 -4.67 30.27
N GLU A 364 9.36 -3.67 29.75
CA GLU A 364 8.69 -2.64 30.54
C GLU A 364 7.18 -2.79 30.39
N LEU A 365 6.46 -2.88 31.51
CA LEU A 365 5.02 -3.10 31.51
C LEU A 365 4.21 -1.82 31.70
N GLU A 366 4.90 -0.72 32.02
CA GLU A 366 4.34 0.62 32.21
C GLU A 366 5.21 1.69 31.54
N LEU A 367 5.27 1.66 30.21
CA LEU A 367 5.84 2.76 29.42
C LEU A 367 5.03 4.03 29.68
N LYS A 368 5.75 5.11 30.02
CA LYS A 368 5.15 6.41 30.39
C LYS A 368 5.08 7.38 29.23
N GLU A 369 5.94 7.19 28.23
CA GLU A 369 6.06 8.09 27.09
C GLU A 369 4.84 7.96 26.14
N PRO A 370 4.14 9.06 25.83
CA PRO A 370 3.00 9.05 24.92
C PRO A 370 3.41 9.14 23.44
N ASP A 371 4.63 9.62 23.17
CA ASP A 371 5.20 9.73 21.83
C ASP A 371 5.96 8.47 21.43
N ARG A 372 5.82 8.05 20.16
CA ARG A 372 6.43 6.81 19.67
C ARG A 372 7.96 6.81 19.75
N PHE A 373 8.63 7.91 19.40
CA PHE A 373 10.09 7.94 19.31
C PHE A 373 10.70 7.92 20.71
N ASN A 374 10.06 8.64 21.64
CA ASN A 374 10.45 8.59 23.05
C ASN A 374 10.20 7.21 23.66
N ALA A 375 9.06 6.58 23.39
CA ALA A 375 8.76 5.23 23.89
C ALA A 375 9.75 4.18 23.34
N ILE A 376 10.09 4.26 22.04
CA ILE A 376 11.12 3.42 21.42
C ILE A 376 12.47 3.62 22.11
N LYS A 377 12.86 4.88 22.35
CA LYS A 377 14.13 5.23 23.00
C LYS A 377 14.19 4.74 24.46
N GLU A 378 13.08 4.85 25.19
CA GLU A 378 12.94 4.31 26.55
C GLU A 378 13.20 2.80 26.56
N LEU A 379 12.54 2.06 25.66
CA LEU A 379 12.67 0.61 25.59
C LEU A 379 14.07 0.18 25.11
N LEU A 380 14.66 0.89 24.15
CA LEU A 380 16.05 0.68 23.72
C LEU A 380 17.05 0.90 24.86
N SER A 381 16.85 1.93 25.69
CA SER A 381 17.73 2.20 26.83
C SER A 381 17.69 1.08 27.87
N LYS A 382 16.50 0.53 28.15
CA LYS A 382 16.35 -0.65 29.02
C LYS A 382 17.00 -1.90 28.42
N LEU A 383 16.84 -2.10 27.10
CA LEU A 383 17.45 -3.21 26.39
C LEU A 383 18.98 -3.14 26.41
N HIS A 384 19.56 -1.95 26.18
CA HIS A 384 21.00 -1.75 26.26
C HIS A 384 21.54 -1.95 27.68
N THR A 385 20.79 -1.50 28.70
CA THR A 385 21.16 -1.70 30.11
C THR A 385 21.16 -3.19 30.49
N ALA A 386 20.18 -3.96 30.01
CA ALA A 386 20.08 -5.39 30.30
C ALA A 386 21.04 -6.25 29.44
N SER A 387 21.39 -5.80 28.23
CA SER A 387 22.31 -6.49 27.33
C SER A 387 23.13 -5.51 26.50
N PRO A 388 24.29 -5.03 27.02
CA PRO A 388 25.15 -4.06 26.35
C PRO A 388 25.97 -4.73 25.25
N THR A 389 25.30 -5.20 24.20
CA THR A 389 25.88 -6.01 23.10
C THR A 389 25.76 -5.34 21.73
N PHE A 390 25.24 -4.12 21.69
CA PHE A 390 25.04 -3.32 20.47
C PHE A 390 25.30 -1.85 20.75
N ASP A 391 25.59 -1.09 19.70
CA ASP A 391 25.73 0.36 19.76
C ASP A 391 24.34 1.03 19.85
N MET A 392 24.12 1.79 20.92
CA MET A 392 22.84 2.46 21.19
C MET A 392 22.52 3.56 20.17
N ASP A 393 23.52 4.32 19.73
CA ASP A 393 23.32 5.41 18.77
C ASP A 393 23.03 4.85 17.37
N GLU A 394 23.71 3.75 16.99
CA GLU A 394 23.39 2.98 15.78
C GLU A 394 21.93 2.50 15.82
N ALA A 395 21.50 1.89 16.93
CA ALA A 395 20.16 1.34 17.09
C ALA A 395 19.06 2.41 17.02
N VAL A 396 19.23 3.52 17.74
CA VAL A 396 18.28 4.64 17.74
C VAL A 396 18.17 5.21 16.33
N LYS A 397 19.29 5.45 15.65
CA LYS A 397 19.29 6.00 14.29
C LYS A 397 18.62 5.06 13.30
N ALA A 398 18.92 3.76 13.36
CA ALA A 398 18.34 2.75 12.46
C ALA A 398 16.82 2.64 12.64
N ILE A 399 16.33 2.53 13.88
CA ILE A 399 14.88 2.43 14.15
C ILE A 399 14.17 3.74 13.82
N THR A 400 14.77 4.90 14.14
CA THR A 400 14.15 6.20 13.83
C THR A 400 14.02 6.39 12.32
N LYS A 401 15.06 6.05 11.55
CA LYS A 401 15.00 6.06 10.07
C LYS A 401 13.86 5.16 9.57
N ARG A 402 13.76 3.94 10.12
CA ARG A 402 12.70 2.97 9.75
C ARG A 402 11.30 3.47 10.07
N GLU A 403 11.08 3.97 11.29
CA GLU A 403 9.79 4.42 11.80
C GLU A 403 9.32 5.75 11.18
N THR A 404 10.26 6.59 10.73
CA THR A 404 9.97 7.80 9.95
C THR A 404 9.47 7.46 8.55
N ASN A 405 10.05 6.43 7.92
CA ASN A 405 9.63 5.98 6.59
C ASN A 405 8.27 5.27 6.63
N PHE A 406 8.01 4.46 7.65
CA PHE A 406 6.74 3.74 7.81
C PHE A 406 6.46 3.45 9.28
N SER A 407 5.21 3.59 9.70
CA SER A 407 4.87 3.22 11.06
C SER A 407 4.93 1.72 11.26
N THR A 408 5.61 1.27 12.31
CA THR A 408 5.66 -0.16 12.64
C THR A 408 4.41 -0.65 13.39
N ALA A 409 3.37 0.18 13.49
CA ALA A 409 2.06 -0.23 13.97
C ALA A 409 1.33 -1.09 12.93
N LEU A 410 1.00 -2.33 13.28
CA LEU A 410 0.34 -3.29 12.38
C LEU A 410 -1.12 -3.57 12.77
N GLY A 411 -1.72 -2.65 13.54
CA GLY A 411 -3.06 -2.77 14.08
C GLY A 411 -3.14 -3.63 15.34
N HIS A 412 -4.36 -3.90 15.80
CA HIS A 412 -4.64 -4.58 17.07
C HIS A 412 -4.01 -3.90 18.30
N GLN A 413 -3.79 -2.58 18.26
CA GLN A 413 -3.07 -1.82 19.28
C GLN A 413 -1.63 -2.35 19.53
N THR A 414 -0.96 -2.84 18.48
CA THR A 414 0.42 -3.36 18.56
C THR A 414 1.37 -2.70 17.56
N ALA A 415 2.64 -2.55 17.96
CA ALA A 415 3.72 -2.10 17.09
C ALA A 415 4.95 -3.01 17.19
N PHE A 416 5.72 -3.06 16.11
CA PHE A 416 6.93 -3.89 16.01
C PHE A 416 8.14 -3.06 15.55
N PRO A 417 8.64 -2.09 16.35
CA PRO A 417 9.84 -1.35 15.98
C PRO A 417 11.02 -2.31 15.82
N HIS A 418 11.68 -2.26 14.66
CA HIS A 418 12.73 -3.21 14.33
C HIS A 418 13.89 -2.58 13.56
N ALA A 419 15.10 -3.09 13.80
CA ALA A 419 16.29 -2.71 13.05
C ALA A 419 17.31 -3.85 12.94
N ARG A 420 18.07 -3.82 11.86
CA ARG A 420 19.28 -4.62 11.66
C ARG A 420 20.50 -3.80 12.09
N LEU A 421 21.41 -4.39 12.87
CA LEU A 421 22.60 -3.70 13.39
C LEU A 421 23.87 -4.50 13.05
N ALA A 422 24.91 -3.80 12.60
CA ALA A 422 26.19 -4.42 12.26
C ALA A 422 26.96 -4.88 13.52
N SER A 423 26.78 -4.14 14.62
CA SER A 423 27.42 -4.41 15.91
C SER A 423 26.85 -5.64 16.65
N LEU A 424 25.68 -6.14 16.24
CA LEU A 424 24.94 -7.15 16.98
C LEU A 424 25.23 -8.58 16.47
N SER A 425 25.61 -9.48 17.37
CA SER A 425 25.93 -10.88 17.04
C SER A 425 24.77 -11.87 17.22
N ARG A 426 23.70 -11.47 17.94
CA ARG A 426 22.53 -12.31 18.18
C ARG A 426 21.25 -11.47 18.26
N PRO A 427 20.09 -11.99 17.84
CA PRO A 427 18.81 -11.29 17.94
C PRO A 427 18.41 -10.99 19.38
N LEU A 428 17.80 -9.83 19.59
CA LEU A 428 17.24 -9.39 20.86
C LEU A 428 15.78 -8.97 20.69
N LEU A 429 14.93 -9.35 21.64
CA LEU A 429 13.52 -8.96 21.71
C LEU A 429 13.24 -8.33 23.07
N ALA A 430 12.62 -7.15 23.09
CA ALA A 430 12.06 -6.53 24.28
C ALA A 430 10.60 -6.17 24.08
N ILE A 431 9.80 -6.25 25.15
CA ILE A 431 8.37 -5.93 25.09
C ILE A 431 8.10 -4.74 26.00
N GLY A 432 7.48 -3.71 25.42
CA GLY A 432 6.97 -2.54 26.12
C GLY A 432 5.44 -2.58 26.17
N LYS A 433 4.83 -2.23 27.29
CA LYS A 433 3.38 -2.05 27.42
C LYS A 433 3.05 -0.67 27.96
N SER A 434 2.05 -0.02 27.37
CA SER A 434 1.51 1.26 27.83
C SER A 434 0.03 1.10 28.20
N LYS A 435 -0.37 1.66 29.35
CA LYS A 435 -1.77 1.66 29.81
C LYS A 435 -2.59 2.73 29.09
N GLU A 436 -2.02 3.93 28.97
CA GLU A 436 -2.64 5.07 28.30
C GLU A 436 -2.63 4.91 26.77
N GLY A 437 -1.68 4.12 26.26
CA GLY A 437 -1.45 3.94 24.84
C GLY A 437 -0.46 4.97 24.29
N ILE A 438 0.26 4.57 23.25
CA ILE A 438 1.30 5.37 22.59
C ILE A 438 0.77 5.76 21.21
N TYR A 439 0.95 7.03 20.85
CA TYR A 439 0.51 7.49 19.53
C TYR A 439 1.44 6.95 18.44
N PHE A 440 0.88 6.09 17.58
CA PHE A 440 1.46 5.68 16.31
C PHE A 440 0.43 5.96 15.22
N PRO A 441 0.85 6.31 13.98
CA PRO A 441 0.01 6.22 12.79
C PRO A 441 -0.33 4.76 12.54
N SER A 442 -1.37 4.27 13.20
CA SER A 442 -1.83 2.89 13.12
C SER A 442 -2.95 2.76 12.08
N PRO A 443 -2.99 1.67 11.30
CA PRO A 443 -4.06 1.45 10.34
C PRO A 443 -5.45 1.29 11.00
N ASP A 444 -5.51 0.78 12.24
CA ASP A 444 -6.74 0.71 13.05
C ASP A 444 -7.13 2.02 13.76
N SER A 445 -6.32 3.08 13.61
CA SER A 445 -6.48 4.37 14.29
C SER A 445 -6.59 4.26 15.83
N GLN A 446 -6.14 3.15 16.41
CA GLN A 446 -6.10 2.94 17.86
C GLN A 446 -4.68 3.18 18.40
N PRO A 447 -4.54 3.72 19.62
CA PRO A 447 -3.23 3.90 20.22
C PRO A 447 -2.57 2.55 20.51
N VAL A 448 -1.26 2.46 20.30
CA VAL A 448 -0.48 1.24 20.53
C VAL A 448 -0.34 1.01 22.03
N ARG A 449 -0.78 -0.16 22.49
CA ARG A 449 -0.66 -0.56 23.90
C ARG A 449 0.48 -1.53 24.15
N ILE A 450 0.92 -2.28 23.15
CA ILE A 450 2.06 -3.20 23.25
C ILE A 450 3.03 -2.97 22.09
N MET A 451 4.30 -2.89 22.42
CA MET A 451 5.40 -2.68 21.48
C MET A 451 6.40 -3.83 21.61
N PHE A 452 6.73 -4.45 20.48
CA PHE A 452 7.75 -5.50 20.38
C PHE A 452 8.98 -4.93 19.68
N LEU A 453 9.97 -4.53 20.47
CA LEU A 453 11.24 -4.00 19.96
C LEU A 453 12.16 -5.15 19.57
N ILE A 454 12.57 -5.19 18.29
CA ILE A 454 13.34 -6.28 17.71
C ILE A 454 14.66 -5.74 17.15
N LEU A 455 15.78 -6.25 17.63
CA LEU A 455 17.10 -5.98 17.05
C LEU A 455 17.67 -7.28 16.50
N THR A 456 18.13 -7.28 15.25
CA THR A 456 18.74 -8.46 14.61
C THR A 456 20.12 -8.14 14.02
N PRO A 457 21.01 -9.13 13.91
CA PRO A 457 22.28 -8.97 13.21
C PRO A 457 22.07 -8.55 11.75
N PHE A 458 23.02 -7.78 11.21
CA PHE A 458 22.96 -7.31 9.81
C PHE A 458 23.08 -8.44 8.79
N ASN A 459 23.82 -9.49 9.14
CA ASN A 459 24.12 -10.66 8.30
C ASN A 459 23.02 -11.75 8.32
N GLU A 460 21.90 -11.54 9.02
CA GLU A 460 20.77 -12.49 9.06
C GLU A 460 19.40 -11.78 8.83
N PRO A 461 19.08 -11.29 7.61
CA PRO A 461 17.81 -10.62 7.32
C PRO A 461 16.54 -11.46 7.58
N THR A 462 16.54 -12.79 7.37
CA THR A 462 15.31 -13.61 7.51
C THR A 462 14.95 -13.74 8.96
N LEU A 463 15.95 -13.69 9.84
CA LEU A 463 15.75 -13.77 11.26
C LEU A 463 14.71 -12.75 11.72
N GLN A 464 14.83 -11.52 11.22
CA GLN A 464 13.88 -10.44 11.48
C GLN A 464 12.48 -10.77 10.95
N LEU A 465 12.38 -11.21 9.69
CA LEU A 465 11.11 -11.58 9.07
C LEU A 465 10.43 -12.75 9.78
N ASN A 466 11.20 -13.75 10.22
CA ASN A 466 10.71 -14.89 10.98
C ASN A 466 10.20 -14.48 12.35
N ILE A 467 10.93 -13.61 13.06
CA ILE A 467 10.49 -13.04 14.34
C ILE A 467 9.19 -12.27 14.15
N LEU A 468 9.14 -11.39 13.14
CA LEU A 468 7.94 -10.62 12.80
C LEU A 468 6.75 -11.53 12.45
N ALA A 469 6.96 -12.60 11.67
CA ALA A 469 5.92 -13.56 11.32
C ALA A 469 5.39 -14.32 12.54
N GLN A 470 6.28 -14.79 13.43
CA GLN A 470 5.88 -15.47 14.66
C GLN A 470 5.12 -14.52 15.59
N LEU A 471 5.60 -13.29 15.78
CA LEU A 471 4.93 -12.29 16.60
C LEU A 471 3.58 -11.86 16.01
N SER A 472 3.50 -11.71 14.69
CA SER A 472 2.23 -11.46 13.99
C SER A 472 1.24 -12.59 14.24
N GLY A 473 1.66 -13.86 14.11
CA GLY A 473 0.84 -15.02 14.43
C GLY A 473 0.39 -15.06 15.90
N LEU A 474 1.26 -14.68 16.83
CA LEU A 474 0.93 -14.53 18.25
C LEU A 474 -0.17 -13.48 18.46
N ILE A 475 -0.06 -12.32 17.80
CA ILE A 475 -1.02 -11.22 17.91
C ILE A 475 -2.34 -11.52 17.20
N SER A 476 -2.35 -12.24 16.08
CA SER A 476 -3.59 -12.65 15.41
C SER A 476 -4.46 -13.57 16.28
N ASN A 477 -3.88 -14.27 17.27
CA ASN A 477 -4.64 -15.08 18.22
C ASN A 477 -5.28 -14.21 19.32
N LEU A 478 -6.60 -13.99 19.21
CA LEU A 478 -7.38 -13.14 20.13
C LEU A 478 -7.19 -13.51 21.61
N THR A 479 -7.11 -14.80 21.95
CA THR A 479 -6.96 -15.27 23.33
C THR A 479 -5.59 -14.92 23.89
N LEU A 480 -4.53 -15.19 23.11
CA LEU A 480 -3.16 -14.87 23.53
C LEU A 480 -2.94 -13.36 23.60
N ARG A 481 -3.49 -12.61 22.63
CA ARG A 481 -3.47 -11.15 22.63
C ARG A 481 -4.15 -10.54 23.86
N LYS A 482 -5.32 -11.02 24.25
CA LYS A 482 -5.98 -10.58 25.51
C LYS A 482 -5.11 -10.87 26.73
N ARG A 483 -4.46 -12.04 26.78
CA ARG A 483 -3.52 -12.40 27.85
C ARG A 483 -2.33 -11.44 27.89
N LEU A 484 -1.76 -11.07 26.73
CA LEU A 484 -0.65 -10.10 26.64
C LEU A 484 -1.03 -8.74 27.25
N PHE A 485 -2.22 -8.21 26.94
CA PHE A 485 -2.68 -6.95 27.54
C PHE A 485 -2.83 -7.03 29.07
N SER A 486 -3.25 -8.20 29.57
CA SER A 486 -3.43 -8.44 31.01
C SER A 486 -2.14 -8.80 31.77
N ALA A 487 -1.02 -9.03 31.09
CA ALA A 487 0.23 -9.46 31.71
C ALA A 487 0.74 -8.42 32.71
N LYS A 488 1.09 -8.85 33.92
CA LYS A 488 1.55 -7.96 35.02
C LYS A 488 3.03 -8.12 35.34
N THR A 489 3.66 -9.20 34.88
CA THR A 489 5.10 -9.45 35.07
C THR A 489 5.76 -9.93 33.76
N PRO A 490 7.08 -9.74 33.60
CA PRO A 490 7.81 -10.28 32.46
C PRO A 490 7.69 -11.81 32.32
N GLU A 491 7.51 -12.53 33.43
CA GLU A 491 7.26 -13.98 33.44
C GLU A 491 5.92 -14.32 32.77
N ASN A 492 4.88 -13.51 33.00
CA ASN A 492 3.60 -13.70 32.30
C ASN A 492 3.76 -13.55 30.78
N LEU A 493 4.58 -12.60 30.33
CA LEU A 493 4.87 -12.43 28.89
C LEU A 493 5.57 -13.68 28.33
N LEU A 494 6.58 -14.18 29.04
CA LEU A 494 7.31 -15.39 28.65
C LEU A 494 6.39 -16.62 28.60
N ASP A 495 5.50 -16.80 29.58
CA ASP A 495 4.54 -17.90 29.60
C ASP A 495 3.56 -17.85 28.43
N ILE A 496 3.14 -16.65 28.03
CA ILE A 496 2.26 -16.48 26.87
C ILE A 496 2.99 -16.84 25.57
N ILE A 497 4.24 -16.40 25.42
CA ILE A 497 5.09 -16.77 24.28
C ILE A 497 5.33 -18.28 24.23
N ASN A 498 5.68 -18.91 25.35
CA ASN A 498 5.83 -20.36 25.43
C ASN A 498 4.54 -21.11 25.06
N THR A 499 3.37 -20.58 25.48
CA THR A 499 2.07 -21.15 25.10
C THR A 499 1.85 -21.13 23.59
N PHE A 500 2.26 -20.04 22.93
CA PHE A 500 2.19 -19.89 21.48
C PHE A 500 3.13 -20.86 20.77
N GLU A 501 4.41 -20.87 21.16
CA GLU A 501 5.44 -21.74 20.58
C GLU A 501 5.06 -23.22 20.66
N ASN A 502 4.56 -23.69 21.80
CA ASN A 502 4.13 -25.08 21.99
C ASN A 502 2.92 -25.47 21.13
N LYS A 503 2.11 -24.50 20.70
CA LYS A 503 0.93 -24.73 19.85
C LYS A 503 1.26 -24.68 18.36
N VAL A 504 2.27 -23.91 17.97
CA VAL A 504 2.72 -23.74 16.58
C VAL A 504 3.77 -24.78 16.18
N MET A 505 4.55 -25.31 17.14
CA MET A 505 5.58 -26.34 16.89
C MET A 505 5.08 -27.79 17.01
N LYS A 506 3.78 -28.00 17.22
CA LYS A 506 3.11 -29.30 17.02
C LYS A 506 2.41 -29.26 15.68
#